data_AF-A0A2G5XJ78-F1
#
_entry.id   AF-A0A2G5XJ78-F1
#
_cell.length_a   1.000
_cell.length_b   1.000
_cell.length_c   1.000
_cell.angle_alpha   90.00
_cell.angle_beta   90.00
_cell.angle_gamma   90.00
#
_symmetry.space_group_name_H-M   'P 1'
#
loop_
_entity.id
_entity.type
_entity.pdbx_description
1 polymer ?
#
loop_
_entity_poly.entity_id
_entity_poly.type
_entity_poly.pdbx_seq_one_letter_code
_entity_poly.pdbx_strand_id
1 'polypeptide(L)'
;MSYYYNSYLHVVKREFMFIIMAAVLLVLTFFIWVGVPVFIIGSAVASLTTSQFLVNLCISFSIAIIFSLYFLPINFKVAQDIAVTKKRSTYNSFIRIEIMWIVAIAAILQIILSFILQ
;
A
#
# COMPACT_ATOMS: atom_id res chain seq x y z
N MET A 1 -18.41 -1.72 -10.44
CA MET A 1 -17.28 -2.49 -9.86
C MET A 1 -16.63 -3.45 -10.85
N SER A 2 -17.38 -4.24 -11.63
CA SER A 2 -16.84 -5.16 -12.65
C SER A 2 -15.76 -4.55 -13.56
N TYR A 3 -15.94 -3.31 -14.02
CA TYR A 3 -14.97 -2.64 -14.90
C TYR A 3 -13.59 -2.40 -14.22
N TYR A 4 -13.56 -1.91 -12.99
CA TYR A 4 -12.30 -1.66 -12.27
C TYR A 4 -11.55 -2.97 -12.05
N TYR A 5 -12.28 -4.01 -11.65
CA TYR A 5 -11.74 -5.36 -11.47
C TYR A 5 -11.17 -5.94 -12.78
N ASN A 6 -11.91 -5.82 -13.89
CA ASN A 6 -11.47 -6.31 -15.19
C ASN A 6 -10.24 -5.57 -15.71
N SER A 7 -10.17 -4.25 -15.51
CA SER A 7 -8.98 -3.46 -15.86
C SER A 7 -7.77 -3.87 -15.02
N TYR A 8 -7.97 -4.09 -13.71
CA TYR A 8 -6.90 -4.58 -12.83
C TYR A 8 -6.39 -5.96 -13.25
N LEU A 9 -7.30 -6.91 -13.49
CA LEU A 9 -6.95 -8.25 -13.99
C LEU A 9 -6.22 -8.21 -15.33
N HIS A 10 -6.67 -7.36 -16.24
CA HIS A 10 -6.05 -7.20 -17.56
C HIS A 10 -4.60 -6.73 -17.43
N VAL A 11 -4.35 -5.68 -16.64
CA VAL A 11 -3.00 -5.16 -16.40
C VAL A 11 -2.14 -6.18 -15.66
N VAL A 12 -2.67 -6.83 -14.61
CA VAL A 12 -1.94 -7.86 -13.85
C VAL A 12 -1.49 -9.02 -14.75
N LYS A 13 -2.35 -9.49 -15.67
CA LYS A 13 -2.00 -10.56 -16.61
C LYS A 13 -0.98 -10.11 -17.66
N ARG A 14 -1.14 -8.89 -18.19
CA ARG A 14 -0.23 -8.33 -19.21
C ARG A 14 1.14 -8.01 -18.63
N GLU A 15 1.19 -7.56 -17.37
CA GLU A 15 2.35 -6.96 -16.72
C GLU A 15 2.83 -7.79 -15.53
N PHE A 16 2.62 -9.11 -15.58
CA PHE A 16 2.92 -10.03 -14.48
C PHE A 16 4.36 -9.93 -13.98
N MET A 17 5.30 -9.56 -14.86
CA MET A 17 6.70 -9.33 -14.51
C MET A 17 6.86 -8.29 -13.39
N PHE A 18 6.08 -7.21 -13.37
CA PHE A 18 6.18 -6.21 -12.29
C PHE A 18 5.77 -6.77 -10.94
N ILE A 19 4.84 -7.73 -10.91
CA ILE A 19 4.42 -8.40 -9.66
C ILE A 19 5.57 -9.25 -9.13
N ILE A 20 6.25 -9.99 -10.00
CA ILE A 20 7.41 -10.79 -9.62
C ILE A 20 8.51 -9.88 -9.07
N MET A 21 8.82 -8.79 -9.77
CA MET A 21 9.83 -7.83 -9.32
C MET A 21 9.46 -7.21 -7.97
N ALA A 22 8.21 -6.78 -7.80
CA ALA A 22 7.71 -6.24 -6.54
C ALA A 22 7.80 -7.28 -5.42
N ALA A 23 7.43 -8.53 -5.66
CA ALA A 23 7.51 -9.61 -4.67
C ALA A 23 8.96 -9.87 -4.22
N VAL A 24 9.89 -9.97 -5.17
CA VAL A 24 11.32 -10.14 -4.85
C VAL A 24 11.85 -8.96 -4.06
N LEU A 25 11.55 -7.73 -4.50
CA LEU A 25 11.96 -6.51 -3.80
C LEU A 25 11.38 -6.45 -2.39
N LEU A 26 10.10 -6.76 -2.20
CA LEU A 26 9.44 -6.76 -0.89
C LEU A 26 10.13 -7.70 0.10
N VAL A 27 10.58 -8.87 -0.34
CA VAL A 27 11.31 -9.82 0.52
C VAL A 27 12.70 -9.27 0.84
N LEU A 28 13.45 -8.84 -0.19
CA LEU A 28 14.82 -8.36 -0.01
C LEU A 28 14.91 -7.08 0.84
N THR A 29 13.86 -6.26 0.81
CA THR A 29 13.80 -4.96 1.49
C THR A 29 12.86 -4.97 2.69
N PHE A 30 12.53 -6.14 3.24
CA PHE A 30 11.64 -6.30 4.40
C PHE A 30 12.01 -5.38 5.58
N PHE A 31 13.30 -5.25 5.88
CA PHE A 31 13.79 -4.37 6.94
C PHE A 31 13.48 -2.88 6.69
N ILE A 32 13.34 -2.46 5.43
CA ILE A 32 13.02 -1.08 5.08
C ILE A 32 11.53 -0.83 5.31
N TRP A 33 10.64 -1.64 4.74
CA TRP A 33 9.22 -1.33 4.77
C TRP A 33 8.51 -1.79 6.06
N VAL A 34 9.05 -2.74 6.82
CA VAL A 34 8.57 -3.11 8.17
C VAL A 34 9.46 -2.56 9.27
N GLY A 35 10.77 -2.79 9.17
CA GLY A 35 11.70 -2.44 10.24
C GLY A 35 11.75 -0.94 10.53
N VAL A 36 11.89 -0.09 9.51
CA VAL A 36 11.93 1.37 9.71
C VAL A 36 10.64 1.89 10.37
N PRO A 37 9.43 1.57 9.89
CA PRO A 37 8.21 1.97 10.58
C PRO A 37 8.11 1.47 12.03
N VAL A 38 8.43 0.21 12.30
CA VAL A 38 8.29 -0.35 13.65
C VAL A 38 9.30 0.27 14.63
N PHE A 39 10.57 0.36 14.25
CA PHE A 39 11.62 0.80 15.17
C PHE A 39 11.76 2.32 15.22
N ILE A 40 11.74 3.01 14.08
CA ILE A 40 11.98 4.46 14.04
C ILE A 40 10.69 5.21 14.30
N ILE A 41 9.63 4.93 13.53
CA ILE A 41 8.36 5.66 13.67
C ILE A 41 7.65 5.22 14.95
N GLY A 42 7.65 3.93 15.27
CA GLY A 42 7.08 3.42 16.52
C GLY A 42 7.70 4.06 17.76
N SER A 43 9.03 4.13 17.86
CA SER A 43 9.70 4.76 19.01
C SER A 43 9.47 6.26 19.08
N ALA A 44 9.53 6.96 17.93
CA ALA A 44 9.26 8.39 17.87
C ALA A 44 7.83 8.71 18.34
N VAL A 45 6.82 7.97 17.86
CA VAL A 45 5.43 8.21 18.25
C VAL A 45 5.16 7.79 19.70
N ALA A 46 5.76 6.69 20.17
CA ALA A 46 5.65 6.25 21.57
C ALA A 46 6.24 7.27 22.57
N SER A 47 7.21 8.10 22.15
CA SER A 47 7.69 9.22 22.98
C SER A 47 6.72 10.42 23.04
N LEU A 48 5.78 10.51 22.10
CA LEU A 48 4.81 11.62 21.99
C LEU A 48 3.43 11.27 22.56
N THR A 49 3.10 9.98 22.64
CA THR A 49 1.81 9.51 23.16
C THR A 49 1.94 8.19 23.91
N THR A 50 1.14 8.03 24.96
CA THR A 50 1.00 6.77 25.70
C THR A 50 -0.05 5.83 25.09
N SER A 51 -0.80 6.29 24.08
CA SER A 51 -1.83 5.49 23.44
C SER A 51 -1.21 4.49 22.46
N GLN A 52 -1.13 3.23 22.87
CA GLN A 52 -0.64 2.14 22.01
C GLN A 52 -1.42 2.02 20.70
N PHE A 53 -2.72 2.33 20.73
CA PHE A 53 -3.55 2.34 19.53
C PHE A 53 -3.05 3.36 18.49
N LEU A 54 -2.72 4.58 18.93
CA LEU A 54 -2.20 5.63 18.03
C LEU A 54 -0.82 5.26 17.49
N VAL A 55 0.05 4.68 18.33
CA VAL A 55 1.38 4.19 17.90
C VAL A 55 1.22 3.15 16.79
N ASN A 56 0.38 2.13 17.00
CA ASN A 56 0.15 1.07 16.03
C ASN A 56 -0.49 1.59 14.73
N LEU A 57 -1.38 2.56 14.84
CA LEU A 57 -2.02 3.19 13.67
C LEU A 57 -0.98 3.94 12.83
N CYS A 58 -0.10 4.72 13.46
CA CYS A 58 0.99 5.40 12.77
C CYS A 58 1.94 4.42 12.08
N ILE A 59 2.36 3.36 12.80
CA ILE A 59 3.21 2.30 12.23
C ILE A 59 2.50 1.67 11.02
N SER A 60 1.23 1.27 11.15
CA SER A 60 0.46 0.63 10.09
C SER A 60 0.35 1.50 8.84
N PHE A 61 0.08 2.80 9.00
CA PHE A 61 0.07 3.74 7.87
C PHE A 61 1.44 3.91 7.23
N SER A 62 2.51 4.00 8.02
CA SER A 62 3.86 4.12 7.47
C SER A 62 4.30 2.88 6.70
N ILE A 63 4.02 1.68 7.23
CA ILE A 63 4.23 0.41 6.50
C ILE A 63 3.42 0.42 5.20
N ALA A 64 2.14 0.78 5.26
CA ALA A 64 1.27 0.80 4.09
C ALA A 64 1.74 1.76 3.00
N ILE A 65 2.24 2.95 3.37
CA ILE A 65 2.79 3.93 2.42
C ILE A 65 4.03 3.37 1.74
N ILE A 66 5.00 2.84 2.48
CA ILE A 66 6.24 2.32 1.88
C ILE A 66 5.92 1.09 1.02
N PHE A 67 5.05 0.21 1.51
CA PHE A 67 4.62 -0.99 0.80
C PHE A 67 3.88 -0.66 -0.52
N SER A 68 3.06 0.39 -0.56
CA SER A 68 2.32 0.74 -1.77
C SER A 68 3.25 1.18 -2.92
N LEU A 69 4.41 1.77 -2.59
CA LEU A 69 5.41 2.20 -3.59
C LEU A 69 5.93 1.05 -4.47
N TYR A 70 5.98 -0.18 -3.96
CA TYR A 70 6.40 -1.35 -4.76
C TYR A 70 5.39 -1.66 -5.88
N PHE A 71 4.13 -1.29 -5.71
CA PHE A 71 3.05 -1.53 -6.68
C PHE A 71 2.75 -0.30 -7.55
N LEU A 72 3.51 0.78 -7.39
CA LEU A 72 3.35 2.03 -8.12
C LEU A 72 3.30 1.85 -9.65
N PRO A 73 4.18 1.05 -10.30
CA PRO A 73 4.12 0.84 -11.74
C PRO A 73 2.81 0.18 -12.20
N ILE A 74 2.29 -0.77 -11.41
CA ILE A 74 1.05 -1.49 -11.70
C ILE A 74 -0.14 -0.55 -11.51
N ASN A 75 -0.20 0.16 -10.38
CA ASN A 75 -1.25 1.13 -10.08
C ASN A 75 -1.31 2.24 -11.14
N PHE A 76 -0.16 2.67 -11.65
CA PHE A 76 -0.08 3.65 -12.73
C PHE A 76 -0.63 3.11 -14.06
N LYS A 77 -0.27 1.88 -14.47
CA LYS A 77 -0.81 1.26 -15.69
C LYS A 77 -2.32 1.03 -15.59
N VAL A 78 -2.81 0.58 -14.43
CA VAL A 78 -4.26 0.46 -14.17
C VAL A 78 -4.94 1.83 -14.25
N ALA A 79 -4.35 2.86 -13.66
CA ALA A 79 -4.90 4.22 -13.70
C ALA A 79 -5.00 4.76 -15.14
N GLN A 80 -4.03 4.44 -16.01
CA GLN A 80 -4.08 4.80 -17.43
C GLN A 80 -5.26 4.13 -18.15
N ASP A 81 -5.42 2.81 -18.02
CA ASP A 81 -6.53 2.07 -18.65
C ASP A 81 -7.90 2.63 -18.20
N ILE A 82 -8.04 2.94 -16.90
CA ILE A 82 -9.26 3.53 -16.33
C ILE A 82 -9.47 4.96 -16.82
N ALA A 83 -8.42 5.77 -16.88
CA ALA A 83 -8.48 7.17 -17.29
C ALA A 83 -8.93 7.32 -18.75
N VAL A 84 -8.39 6.49 -19.66
CA VAL A 84 -8.81 6.41 -21.06
C VAL A 84 -10.30 6.10 -21.16
N THR A 85 -10.77 5.10 -20.42
CA THR A 85 -12.17 4.64 -20.52
C THR A 85 -13.16 5.56 -19.84
N LYS A 86 -12.77 6.21 -18.74
CA LYS A 86 -13.61 7.16 -17.99
C LYS A 86 -13.47 8.60 -18.47
N LYS A 87 -12.64 8.88 -19.48
CA LYS A 87 -12.28 10.24 -19.94
C LYS A 87 -11.88 11.16 -18.79
N ARG A 88 -11.03 10.65 -17.89
CA ARG A 88 -10.51 11.37 -16.72
C ARG A 88 -9.00 11.54 -16.82
N SER A 89 -8.43 12.40 -15.97
CA SER A 89 -6.98 12.48 -15.87
C SER A 89 -6.40 11.21 -15.22
N THR A 90 -5.28 10.74 -15.79
CA THR A 90 -4.51 9.61 -15.26
C THR A 90 -4.08 9.86 -13.82
N TYR A 91 -3.59 11.07 -13.53
CA TYR A 91 -3.14 11.45 -12.18
C TYR A 91 -4.24 11.33 -11.12
N ASN A 92 -5.45 11.81 -11.40
CA ASN A 92 -6.56 11.72 -10.44
C ASN A 92 -6.99 10.26 -10.23
N SER A 93 -6.98 9.45 -11.29
CA SER A 93 -7.29 8.01 -11.20
C SER A 93 -6.21 7.27 -10.40
N PHE A 94 -4.95 7.61 -10.61
CA PHE A 94 -3.80 7.04 -9.91
C PHE A 94 -3.83 7.35 -8.42
N ILE A 95 -3.96 8.62 -8.04
CA ILE A 95 -4.03 9.04 -6.63
C ILE A 95 -5.19 8.34 -5.89
N ARG A 96 -6.35 8.18 -6.54
CA ARG A 96 -7.48 7.46 -5.93
C ARG A 96 -7.16 5.99 -5.69
N ILE A 97 -6.55 5.31 -6.66
CA ILE A 97 -6.16 3.90 -6.52
C ILE A 97 -5.11 3.76 -5.41
N GLU A 98 -4.13 4.65 -5.38
CA GLU A 98 -3.05 4.62 -4.40
C GLU A 98 -3.55 4.84 -2.97
N ILE A 99 -4.42 5.83 -2.76
CA ILE A 99 -5.06 6.08 -1.45
C ILE A 99 -5.88 4.85 -1.01
N MET A 100 -6.65 4.25 -1.91
CA MET A 100 -7.41 3.03 -1.58
C MET A 100 -6.50 1.88 -1.18
N TRP A 101 -5.36 1.71 -1.86
CA TRP A 101 -4.36 0.70 -1.51
C TRP A 101 -3.75 0.94 -0.13
N ILE A 102 -3.30 2.17 0.14
CA ILE A 102 -2.69 2.53 1.43
C ILE A 102 -3.69 2.30 2.58
N VAL A 103 -4.94 2.76 2.43
CA VAL A 103 -5.97 2.57 3.45
C VAL A 103 -6.28 1.08 3.66
N ALA A 104 -6.39 0.30 2.59
CA ALA A 104 -6.66 -1.13 2.70
C ALA A 104 -5.54 -1.89 3.42
N ILE A 105 -4.28 -1.63 3.05
CA ILE A 105 -3.12 -2.26 3.70
C ILE A 105 -3.02 -1.82 5.17
N ALA A 106 -3.17 -0.53 5.45
CA ALA A 106 -3.10 -0.02 6.81
C ALA A 106 -4.19 -0.65 7.70
N ALA A 107 -5.41 -0.81 7.18
CA ALA A 107 -6.49 -1.47 7.90
C ALA A 107 -6.18 -2.95 8.19
N ILE A 108 -5.66 -3.70 7.19
CA ILE A 108 -5.26 -5.10 7.38
C ILE A 108 -4.16 -5.22 8.44
N LEU A 109 -3.14 -4.36 8.38
CA LEU A 109 -2.03 -4.35 9.35
C LEU A 109 -2.51 -4.00 10.75
N GLN A 110 -3.39 -3.01 10.88
CA GLN A 110 -3.95 -2.64 12.17
C GLN A 110 -4.73 -3.80 12.80
N ILE A 111 -5.51 -4.53 11.99
CA ILE A 111 -6.24 -5.72 12.44
C ILE A 111 -5.24 -6.79 12.92
N ILE A 112 -4.21 -7.09 12.13
CA ILE A 112 -3.17 -8.07 12.48
C ILE A 112 -2.46 -7.70 13.79
N LEU A 113 -2.02 -6.43 13.93
CA LEU A 113 -1.36 -5.96 15.14
C LEU A 113 -2.28 -5.99 16.36
N SER A 114 -3.58 -5.73 16.18
CA SER A 114 -4.55 -5.79 17.26
C SER A 114 -4.75 -7.22 17.76
N PHE A 115 -4.67 -8.24 16.88
CA PHE A 115 -4.74 -9.64 17.28
C PHE A 115 -3.45 -10.15 17.95
N ILE A 116 -2.29 -9.65 17.54
CA ILE A 116 -0.99 -10.09 18.10
C ILE A 116 -0.75 -9.51 19.50
N LEU A 117 -1.31 -8.33 19.79
CA LEU A 117 -1.10 -7.60 21.04
C LEU A 117 -2.25 -7.76 22.07
N GLN A 118 -3.26 -8.56 21.76
CA GLN A 118 -4.24 -9.05 22.74
C GLN A 118 -3.70 -10.27 23.48
#